data_AF-K1QA80-F1
#
_entry.id   AF-K1QA80-F1
#
_cell.length_a   1.000
_cell.length_b   1.000
_cell.length_c   1.000
_cell.angle_alpha   90.00
_cell.angle_beta   90.00
_cell.angle_gamma   90.00
#
_symmetry.space_group_name_H-M   'P 1'
#
loop_
_entity.id
_entity.type
_entity.pdbx_description
1 polymer ?
#
loop_
_entity_poly.entity_id
_entity_poly.type
_entity_poly.pdbx_seq_one_letter_code
_entity_poly.pdbx_strand_id
1 'polypeptide(L)'
;MMTCFVPYNLGFEHITREDVINDHTRHLAQTLFGDIDKSQAILVLDGTYINTAKSNNFRYQRRSYSIHKGRSLIKPMVIVTTTGYFVSIQGPYLADHKNNDASILEHIMKTNAEDIKNWLSEDDIFIVDRGFRDALPLLEDLGIQAEMPRFLEKGQKQMSTSDANKSRLVTNIPFVGDYVRIVCALSNKFFPPLSKSHSKEEDEADAAKMLYLSKQVNNLQRLVEDNGLNRRPTQWQPVPECGIENFPTLDEEQLRNLTCGTYQLKLSRSYIQEHIDGDCDIWFHKDNDRLLRVKIQSRHTSSKQYLVCIEFSDCSVDAWYCTCRAGARVVGMCSHIAAIIWYLSKGRHEGGKYGVRDWGEHVLDAADIPPPVDESDSDASSCDSVPEE
;
A
#
# COMPACT_ATOMS: atom_id res chain seq x y z
N MET A 1 10.21 -4.21 -22.15
CA MET A 1 9.03 -5.09 -22.09
C MET A 1 7.79 -4.28 -21.69
N MET A 2 7.75 -3.59 -20.55
CA MET A 2 6.58 -2.80 -20.13
C MET A 2 6.14 -1.68 -21.08
N THR A 3 7.07 -0.95 -21.71
CA THR A 3 6.74 0.19 -22.58
C THR A 3 6.28 -0.17 -23.99
N CYS A 4 6.46 -1.41 -24.40
CA CYS A 4 6.04 -1.88 -25.73
C CYS A 4 4.98 -2.97 -25.58
N PHE A 5 5.18 -3.97 -24.72
CA PHE A 5 4.28 -5.12 -24.64
C PHE A 5 2.93 -4.77 -24.00
N VAL A 6 2.90 -4.02 -22.89
CA VAL A 6 1.65 -3.79 -22.15
C VAL A 6 0.64 -3.01 -22.97
N PRO A 7 0.96 -1.85 -23.60
CA PRO A 7 -0.02 -1.11 -24.39
C PRO A 7 -0.56 -1.89 -25.61
N TYR A 8 0.20 -2.86 -26.13
CA TYR A 8 -0.29 -3.73 -27.22
C TYR A 8 -1.12 -4.93 -26.75
N ASN A 9 -1.27 -5.15 -25.44
CA ASN A 9 -1.92 -6.36 -24.90
C ASN A 9 -2.82 -6.09 -23.67
N LEU A 10 -2.97 -4.83 -23.25
CA LEU A 10 -3.80 -4.44 -22.10
C LEU A 10 -4.15 -2.94 -22.18
N GLY A 11 -5.39 -2.60 -21.87
CA GLY A 11 -5.95 -1.25 -21.89
C GLY A 11 -6.89 -1.04 -23.08
N PHE A 12 -7.92 -0.20 -23.00
CA PHE A 12 -8.99 -0.18 -24.00
C PHE A 12 -8.54 0.05 -25.46
N GLU A 13 -7.40 0.70 -25.68
CA GLU A 13 -6.85 0.94 -27.02
C GLU A 13 -6.33 -0.33 -27.73
N HIS A 14 -5.99 -1.40 -27.00
CA HIS A 14 -5.35 -2.58 -27.60
C HIS A 14 -6.31 -3.52 -28.34
N ILE A 15 -7.61 -3.42 -28.08
CA ILE A 15 -8.63 -4.28 -28.64
C ILE A 15 -9.85 -3.46 -29.04
N THR A 16 -10.36 -3.71 -30.25
CA THR A 16 -11.54 -3.00 -30.75
C THR A 16 -12.81 -3.47 -30.05
N ARG A 17 -13.82 -2.62 -30.03
CA ARG A 17 -15.14 -2.97 -29.51
C ARG A 17 -15.76 -4.13 -30.29
N GLU A 18 -15.62 -4.11 -31.62
CA GLU A 18 -16.11 -5.16 -32.51
C GLU A 18 -15.46 -6.52 -32.22
N ASP A 19 -14.15 -6.57 -32.01
CA ASP A 19 -13.45 -7.83 -31.66
C ASP A 19 -13.93 -8.37 -30.30
N VAL A 20 -14.19 -7.49 -29.33
CA VAL A 20 -14.74 -7.93 -28.04
C VAL A 20 -16.13 -8.55 -28.20
N ILE A 21 -16.99 -7.94 -29.01
CA ILE A 21 -18.35 -8.42 -29.25
C ILE A 21 -18.33 -9.74 -30.01
N ASN A 22 -17.53 -9.83 -31.08
CA ASN A 22 -17.54 -10.99 -31.97
C ASN A 22 -16.77 -12.19 -31.41
N ASP A 23 -15.60 -11.96 -30.80
CA ASP A 23 -14.66 -13.03 -30.47
C ASP A 23 -14.54 -13.29 -28.96
N HIS A 24 -14.89 -12.31 -28.13
CA HIS A 24 -14.70 -12.40 -26.68
C HIS A 24 -15.97 -12.34 -25.86
N THR A 25 -17.15 -12.38 -26.50
CA THR A 25 -18.45 -12.50 -25.84
C THR A 25 -18.99 -13.92 -25.96
N ARG A 26 -19.20 -14.59 -24.82
CA ARG A 26 -19.80 -15.93 -24.80
C ARG A 26 -21.24 -15.84 -25.25
N HIS A 27 -21.65 -16.70 -26.17
CA HIS A 27 -23.06 -16.83 -26.60
C HIS A 27 -24.02 -16.99 -25.41
N LEU A 28 -23.63 -17.71 -24.36
CA LEU A 28 -24.43 -17.83 -23.15
C LEU A 28 -24.74 -16.46 -22.53
N ALA A 29 -23.74 -15.58 -22.40
CA ALA A 29 -23.94 -14.26 -21.82
C ALA A 29 -24.80 -13.38 -22.74
N GLN A 30 -24.55 -13.43 -24.05
CA GLN A 30 -25.37 -12.73 -25.04
C GLN A 30 -26.84 -13.17 -24.96
N THR A 31 -27.12 -14.47 -24.82
CA THR A 31 -28.50 -14.97 -24.69
C THR A 31 -29.17 -14.58 -23.37
N LEU A 32 -28.39 -14.47 -22.29
CA LEU A 32 -28.94 -14.19 -20.97
C LEU A 32 -29.21 -12.70 -20.73
N PHE A 33 -28.37 -11.82 -21.28
CA PHE A 33 -28.37 -10.40 -20.95
C PHE A 33 -28.39 -9.48 -22.17
N GLY A 34 -27.87 -9.92 -23.31
CA GLY A 34 -27.82 -9.14 -24.53
C GLY A 34 -29.13 -9.18 -25.31
N ASP A 35 -29.25 -8.23 -26.22
CA ASP A 35 -30.28 -8.13 -27.25
C ASP A 35 -29.65 -8.51 -28.60
N ILE A 36 -30.31 -9.37 -29.37
CA ILE A 36 -29.77 -9.87 -30.64
C ILE A 36 -29.78 -8.80 -31.73
N ASP A 37 -30.64 -7.78 -31.58
CA ASP A 37 -30.79 -6.68 -32.51
C ASP A 37 -29.84 -5.52 -32.20
N LYS A 38 -29.09 -5.60 -31.09
CA LYS A 38 -28.13 -4.59 -30.65
C LYS A 38 -26.70 -5.12 -30.73
N SER A 39 -25.78 -4.24 -31.12
CA SER A 39 -24.35 -4.49 -30.96
C SER A 39 -23.98 -4.05 -29.55
N GLN A 40 -23.90 -4.99 -28.60
CA GLN A 40 -23.59 -4.70 -27.19
C GLN A 40 -22.31 -5.41 -26.75
N ALA A 41 -21.40 -4.69 -26.12
CA ALA A 41 -20.28 -5.26 -25.38
C ALA A 41 -20.74 -5.69 -23.99
N ILE A 42 -20.32 -6.89 -23.55
CA ILE A 42 -20.59 -7.40 -22.20
C ILE A 42 -19.28 -7.53 -21.42
N LEU A 43 -19.09 -6.63 -20.45
CA LEU A 43 -17.90 -6.59 -19.59
C LEU A 43 -18.22 -7.07 -18.18
N VAL A 44 -17.26 -7.74 -17.55
CA VAL A 44 -17.31 -8.19 -16.16
C VAL A 44 -16.26 -7.39 -15.37
N LEU A 45 -16.71 -6.69 -14.32
CA LEU A 45 -15.83 -5.85 -13.51
C LEU A 45 -15.78 -6.37 -12.08
N ASP A 46 -14.57 -6.44 -11.51
CA ASP A 46 -14.40 -6.81 -10.11
C ASP A 46 -13.11 -6.20 -9.53
N GLY A 47 -13.19 -5.75 -8.29
CA GLY A 47 -12.05 -5.26 -7.53
C GLY A 47 -11.32 -6.41 -6.84
N THR A 48 -10.04 -6.60 -7.16
CA THR A 48 -9.20 -7.59 -6.48
C THR A 48 -8.14 -6.92 -5.61
N TYR A 49 -7.40 -7.69 -4.82
CA TYR A 49 -6.38 -7.16 -3.92
C TYR A 49 -5.02 -7.74 -4.23
N ILE A 50 -4.03 -6.87 -4.34
CA ILE A 50 -2.61 -7.24 -4.42
C ILE A 50 -1.97 -6.95 -3.07
N ASN A 51 -1.33 -7.96 -2.50
CA ASN A 51 -0.59 -7.82 -1.25
C ASN A 51 0.67 -6.96 -1.47
N THR A 52 0.84 -5.95 -0.64
CA THR A 52 2.01 -5.07 -0.71
C THR A 52 2.91 -5.28 0.50
N ALA A 53 4.22 -5.18 0.27
CA ALA A 53 5.18 -5.14 1.37
C ALA A 53 4.95 -3.89 2.22
N LYS A 54 5.38 -3.94 3.49
CA LYS A 54 5.25 -2.77 4.36
C LYS A 54 6.09 -1.61 3.79
N SER A 55 5.48 -0.45 3.64
CA SER A 55 6.15 0.77 3.22
C SER A 55 6.83 1.45 4.39
N ASN A 56 7.94 2.12 4.09
CA ASN A 56 8.62 3.00 5.04
C ASN A 56 7.90 4.36 5.13
N ASN A 57 7.13 4.76 4.12
CA ASN A 57 6.27 5.94 4.22
C ASN A 57 5.06 5.59 5.09
N PHE A 58 4.99 6.14 6.32
CA PHE A 58 3.97 5.73 7.28
C PHE A 58 2.58 6.21 6.91
N ARG A 59 2.46 7.35 6.22
CA ARG A 59 1.18 7.81 5.66
C ARG A 59 0.63 6.79 4.66
N TYR A 60 1.41 6.44 3.64
CA TYR A 60 1.01 5.43 2.65
C TYR A 60 0.75 4.06 3.30
N GLN A 61 1.61 3.64 4.23
CA GLN A 61 1.44 2.37 4.97
C GLN A 61 0.12 2.28 5.73
N ARG A 62 -0.36 3.40 6.31
CA ARG A 62 -1.65 3.45 6.99
C ARG A 62 -2.80 3.38 6.00
N ARG A 63 -2.70 4.10 4.87
CA ARG A 63 -3.73 4.15 3.83
C ARG A 63 -3.87 2.84 3.05
N SER A 64 -2.77 2.11 2.81
CA SER A 64 -2.80 0.81 2.15
C SER A 64 -3.25 -0.33 3.06
N TYR A 65 -3.45 -0.10 4.37
CA TYR A 65 -3.86 -1.16 5.29
C TYR A 65 -5.37 -1.43 5.21
N SER A 66 -5.75 -2.60 4.69
CA SER A 66 -7.14 -3.04 4.71
C SER A 66 -7.50 -3.60 6.08
N ILE A 67 -8.38 -2.92 6.79
CA ILE A 67 -8.91 -3.38 8.10
C ILE A 67 -9.63 -4.72 7.93
N HIS A 68 -10.42 -4.88 6.87
CA HIS A 68 -11.18 -6.09 6.59
C HIS A 68 -10.31 -7.32 6.34
N LYS A 69 -9.13 -7.14 5.72
CA LYS A 69 -8.22 -8.25 5.36
C LYS A 69 -7.02 -8.37 6.31
N GLY A 70 -6.87 -7.44 7.25
CA GLY A 70 -5.83 -7.40 8.28
C GLY A 70 -4.40 -7.22 7.75
N ARG A 71 -4.23 -6.69 6.53
CA ARG A 71 -2.92 -6.59 5.85
C ARG A 71 -2.86 -5.41 4.88
N SER A 72 -1.65 -5.03 4.46
CA SER A 72 -1.42 -3.98 3.46
C SER A 72 -1.71 -4.51 2.05
N LEU A 73 -2.61 -3.82 1.36
CA LEU A 73 -3.11 -4.17 0.05
C LEU A 73 -3.22 -2.91 -0.82
N ILE A 74 -3.18 -3.12 -2.11
CA ILE A 74 -3.70 -2.19 -3.12
C ILE A 74 -4.78 -2.90 -3.91
N LYS A 75 -5.69 -2.13 -4.50
CA LYS A 75 -6.89 -2.63 -5.13
C LYS A 75 -6.96 -2.22 -6.60
N PRO A 76 -6.49 -3.05 -7.54
CA PRO A 76 -6.82 -2.86 -8.94
C PRO A 76 -8.28 -3.25 -9.23
N MET A 77 -8.90 -2.54 -10.17
CA MET A 77 -10.18 -2.89 -10.76
C MET A 77 -9.93 -3.64 -12.06
N VAL A 78 -10.33 -4.89 -12.13
CA VAL A 78 -10.09 -5.74 -13.31
C VAL A 78 -11.33 -5.69 -14.19
N ILE A 79 -11.13 -5.43 -15.49
CA ILE A 79 -12.17 -5.41 -16.50
C ILE A 79 -11.88 -6.54 -17.48
N VAL A 80 -12.77 -7.54 -17.53
CA VAL A 80 -12.64 -8.69 -18.41
C VAL A 80 -13.90 -8.89 -19.24
N THR A 81 -13.79 -9.61 -20.34
CA THR A 81 -14.96 -10.05 -21.11
C THR A 81 -15.56 -11.33 -20.52
N THR A 82 -16.72 -11.75 -21.03
CA THR A 82 -17.39 -12.97 -20.57
C THR A 82 -16.64 -14.26 -20.94
N THR A 83 -15.68 -14.21 -21.88
CA THR A 83 -14.74 -15.33 -22.16
C THR A 83 -13.54 -15.35 -21.21
N GLY A 84 -13.31 -14.29 -20.44
CA GLY A 84 -12.15 -14.14 -19.57
C GLY A 84 -10.98 -13.41 -20.18
N TYR A 85 -11.17 -12.78 -21.32
CA TYR A 85 -10.16 -11.93 -21.93
C TYR A 85 -10.00 -10.66 -21.09
N PHE A 86 -8.77 -10.31 -20.72
CA PHE A 86 -8.50 -9.09 -19.95
C PHE A 86 -8.51 -7.89 -20.89
N VAL A 87 -9.49 -7.00 -20.73
CA VAL A 87 -9.55 -5.76 -21.49
C VAL A 87 -8.64 -4.72 -20.85
N SER A 88 -8.78 -4.52 -19.53
CA SER A 88 -7.98 -3.53 -18.81
C SER A 88 -7.85 -3.88 -17.31
N ILE A 89 -6.84 -3.30 -16.67
CA ILE A 89 -6.67 -3.31 -15.21
C ILE A 89 -6.48 -1.86 -14.76
N GLN A 90 -7.52 -1.29 -14.15
CA GLN A 90 -7.56 0.10 -13.71
C GLN A 90 -7.00 0.27 -12.29
N GLY A 91 -6.40 1.43 -12.03
CA GLY A 91 -5.75 1.74 -10.75
C GLY A 91 -4.22 1.50 -10.78
N PRO A 92 -3.62 0.99 -9.69
CA PRO A 92 -4.26 0.46 -8.49
C PRO A 92 -4.77 1.56 -7.56
N TYR A 93 -5.81 1.26 -6.78
CA TYR A 93 -6.37 2.13 -5.75
C TYR A 93 -5.89 1.72 -4.34
N LEU A 94 -6.05 2.60 -3.36
CA LEU A 94 -5.82 2.25 -1.96
C LEU A 94 -6.85 1.23 -1.47
N ALA A 95 -6.52 0.45 -0.45
CA ALA A 95 -7.41 -0.57 0.11
C ALA A 95 -8.16 -0.10 1.37
N ASP A 96 -8.26 1.22 1.56
CA ASP A 96 -9.05 1.83 2.62
C ASP A 96 -10.55 1.86 2.26
N HIS A 97 -11.40 2.18 3.23
CA HIS A 97 -12.86 2.14 3.06
C HIS A 97 -13.40 3.17 2.04
N LYS A 98 -12.58 4.17 1.65
CA LYS A 98 -12.97 5.19 0.67
C LYS A 98 -12.88 4.69 -0.77
N ASN A 99 -12.18 3.58 -0.99
CA ASN A 99 -11.90 2.99 -2.29
C ASN A 99 -12.67 1.66 -2.44
N ASN A 100 -13.99 1.72 -2.24
CA ASN A 100 -14.88 0.58 -2.49
C ASN A 100 -15.18 0.42 -4.00
N ASP A 101 -15.77 -0.70 -4.40
CA ASP A 101 -15.98 -1.02 -5.82
C ASP A 101 -16.80 0.04 -6.57
N ALA A 102 -17.90 0.51 -5.96
CA ALA A 102 -18.72 1.58 -6.52
C ALA A 102 -17.93 2.90 -6.70
N SER A 103 -17.23 3.35 -5.66
CA SER A 103 -16.42 4.59 -5.74
C SER A 103 -15.30 4.51 -6.78
N ILE A 104 -14.68 3.34 -6.93
CA ILE A 104 -13.64 3.12 -7.93
C ILE A 104 -14.24 3.19 -9.33
N LEU A 105 -15.38 2.54 -9.57
CA LEU A 105 -16.07 2.61 -10.85
C LEU A 105 -16.48 4.04 -11.18
N GLU A 106 -17.01 4.77 -10.20
CA GLU A 106 -17.36 6.18 -10.36
C GLU A 106 -16.16 7.04 -10.77
N HIS A 107 -15.01 6.85 -10.10
CA HIS A 107 -13.77 7.52 -10.47
C HIS A 107 -13.34 7.18 -11.90
N ILE A 108 -13.31 5.88 -12.27
CA ILE A 108 -12.95 5.42 -13.63
C ILE A 108 -13.82 6.11 -14.69
N MET A 109 -15.14 6.12 -14.51
CA MET A 109 -16.06 6.70 -15.48
C MET A 109 -15.94 8.23 -15.51
N LYS A 110 -15.92 8.90 -14.35
CA LYS A 110 -15.86 10.37 -14.30
C LYS A 110 -14.56 10.93 -14.85
N THR A 111 -13.43 10.24 -14.63
CA THR A 111 -12.12 10.64 -15.18
C THR A 111 -11.89 10.18 -16.62
N ASN A 112 -12.82 9.42 -17.20
CA ASN A 112 -12.65 8.77 -18.50
C ASN A 112 -11.33 7.98 -18.59
N ALA A 113 -11.05 7.16 -17.58
CA ALA A 113 -9.79 6.45 -17.48
C ALA A 113 -9.57 5.52 -18.68
N GLU A 114 -8.40 5.61 -19.32
CA GLU A 114 -8.07 4.90 -20.57
C GLU A 114 -9.09 5.10 -21.70
N ASP A 115 -9.72 6.27 -21.76
CA ASP A 115 -10.73 6.61 -22.77
C ASP A 115 -11.94 5.67 -22.84
N ILE A 116 -12.25 5.01 -21.72
CA ILE A 116 -13.31 4.01 -21.60
C ILE A 116 -14.67 4.51 -22.09
N LYS A 117 -15.00 5.79 -21.89
CA LYS A 117 -16.29 6.36 -22.33
C LYS A 117 -16.45 6.37 -23.85
N ASN A 118 -15.36 6.62 -24.58
CA ASN A 118 -15.38 6.59 -26.04
C ASN A 118 -15.36 5.16 -26.58
N TRP A 119 -14.81 4.22 -25.81
CA TRP A 119 -14.83 2.81 -26.16
C TRP A 119 -16.21 2.18 -25.95
N LEU A 120 -16.95 2.61 -24.94
CA LEU A 120 -18.30 2.12 -24.63
C LEU A 120 -19.37 2.75 -25.54
N SER A 121 -20.54 2.11 -25.59
CA SER A 121 -21.73 2.62 -26.25
C SER A 121 -22.97 2.48 -25.36
N GLU A 122 -24.01 3.26 -25.63
CA GLU A 122 -25.32 3.07 -25.01
C GLU A 122 -25.78 1.62 -25.17
N ASP A 123 -26.51 1.14 -24.16
CA ASP A 123 -26.95 -0.25 -24.01
C ASP A 123 -25.85 -1.29 -23.73
N ASP A 124 -24.56 -0.93 -23.66
CA ASP A 124 -23.53 -1.88 -23.22
C ASP A 124 -23.81 -2.42 -21.81
N ILE A 125 -23.35 -3.64 -21.52
CA ILE A 125 -23.75 -4.38 -20.33
C ILE A 125 -22.55 -4.62 -19.41
N PHE A 126 -22.68 -4.18 -18.16
CA PHE A 126 -21.72 -4.44 -17.09
C PHE A 126 -22.27 -5.51 -16.14
N ILE A 127 -21.54 -6.61 -16.03
CA ILE A 127 -21.79 -7.66 -15.06
C ILE A 127 -20.90 -7.41 -13.84
N VAL A 128 -21.53 -7.11 -12.72
CA VAL A 128 -20.85 -6.64 -11.51
C VAL A 128 -21.33 -7.37 -10.27
N ASP A 129 -20.51 -7.31 -9.23
CA ASP A 129 -20.89 -7.85 -7.92
C ASP A 129 -21.76 -6.87 -7.13
N ARG A 130 -22.14 -7.26 -5.91
CA ARG A 130 -23.02 -6.45 -5.05
C ARG A 130 -22.33 -5.21 -4.48
N GLY A 131 -21.00 -5.13 -4.51
CA GLY A 131 -20.20 -3.99 -4.06
C GLY A 131 -20.34 -2.75 -4.96
N PHE A 132 -20.87 -2.92 -6.18
CA PHE A 132 -21.11 -1.83 -7.14
C PHE A 132 -22.50 -1.20 -7.03
N ARG A 133 -23.33 -1.64 -6.08
CA ARG A 133 -24.71 -1.15 -5.91
C ARG A 133 -24.82 0.38 -5.98
N ASP A 134 -23.92 1.08 -5.30
CA ASP A 134 -24.02 2.53 -5.17
C ASP A 134 -23.60 3.26 -6.46
N ALA A 135 -23.04 2.55 -7.45
CA ALA A 135 -22.70 3.08 -8.78
C ALA A 135 -23.77 2.80 -9.85
N LEU A 136 -24.87 2.11 -9.52
CA LEU A 136 -25.93 1.82 -10.50
C LEU A 136 -26.58 3.07 -11.10
N PRO A 137 -26.90 4.13 -10.34
CA PRO A 137 -27.46 5.35 -10.93
C PRO A 137 -26.53 5.99 -11.96
N LEU A 138 -25.22 5.98 -11.70
CA LEU A 138 -24.22 6.47 -12.65
C LEU A 138 -24.22 5.66 -13.94
N LEU A 139 -24.32 4.33 -13.85
CA LEU A 139 -24.34 3.48 -15.05
C LEU A 139 -25.62 3.72 -15.85
N GLU A 140 -26.76 3.87 -15.19
CA GLU A 140 -28.04 4.21 -15.82
C GLU A 140 -27.97 5.56 -16.54
N ASP A 141 -27.38 6.59 -15.91
CA ASP A 141 -27.17 7.92 -16.52
C ASP A 141 -26.25 7.87 -17.76
N LEU A 142 -25.33 6.90 -17.82
CA LEU A 142 -24.45 6.65 -18.96
C LEU A 142 -25.06 5.72 -20.02
N GLY A 143 -26.30 5.27 -19.82
CA GLY A 143 -26.97 4.32 -20.72
C GLY A 143 -26.42 2.90 -20.63
N ILE A 144 -25.67 2.56 -19.59
CA ILE A 144 -25.04 1.24 -19.39
C ILE A 144 -25.96 0.37 -18.54
N GLN A 145 -26.26 -0.83 -19.02
CA GLN A 145 -27.08 -1.81 -18.32
C GLN A 145 -26.23 -2.56 -17.29
N ALA A 146 -26.65 -2.56 -16.02
CA ALA A 146 -25.90 -3.20 -14.95
C ALA A 146 -26.59 -4.46 -14.42
N GLU A 147 -25.92 -5.60 -14.54
CA GLU A 147 -26.41 -6.88 -14.04
C GLU A 147 -25.63 -7.35 -12.81
N MET A 148 -26.34 -7.52 -11.69
CA MET A 148 -25.77 -7.96 -10.42
C MET A 148 -26.67 -8.98 -9.69
N PRO A 149 -26.09 -9.82 -8.81
CA PRO A 149 -26.88 -10.69 -7.95
C PRO A 149 -27.85 -9.88 -7.07
N ARG A 150 -29.08 -10.36 -6.95
CA ARG A 150 -30.11 -9.67 -6.16
C ARG A 150 -29.78 -9.76 -4.67
N PHE A 151 -30.28 -8.78 -3.91
CA PHE A 151 -30.12 -8.76 -2.47
C PHE A 151 -31.22 -9.55 -1.77
N LEU A 152 -30.88 -10.12 -0.62
CA LEU A 152 -31.88 -10.68 0.28
C LEU A 152 -32.64 -9.52 0.94
N GLU A 153 -33.96 -9.55 0.88
CA GLU A 153 -34.80 -8.57 1.55
C GLU A 153 -34.60 -8.62 3.08
N LYS A 154 -34.71 -7.45 3.71
CA LYS A 154 -34.48 -7.31 5.16
C LYS A 154 -35.45 -8.19 5.94
N GLY A 155 -34.92 -9.05 6.81
CA GLY A 155 -35.71 -9.95 7.65
C GLY A 155 -36.09 -11.27 6.99
N GLN A 156 -35.81 -11.45 5.69
CA GLN A 156 -36.00 -12.73 5.02
C GLN A 156 -34.79 -13.65 5.22
N LYS A 157 -35.04 -14.96 5.16
CA LYS A 157 -33.99 -16.00 5.19
C LYS A 157 -33.68 -16.59 3.81
N GLN A 158 -34.57 -16.36 2.83
CA GLN A 158 -34.44 -16.86 1.47
C GLN A 158 -34.95 -15.80 0.48
N MET A 159 -34.39 -15.78 -0.72
CA MET A 159 -34.83 -14.93 -1.82
C MET A 159 -36.10 -15.49 -2.46
N SER A 160 -36.85 -14.65 -3.17
CA SER A 160 -37.92 -15.13 -4.04
C SER A 160 -37.35 -16.05 -5.13
N THR A 161 -38.17 -16.96 -5.68
CA THR A 161 -37.75 -17.80 -6.82
C THR A 161 -37.24 -16.95 -7.98
N SER A 162 -37.90 -15.83 -8.26
CA SER A 162 -37.50 -14.91 -9.33
C SER A 162 -36.11 -14.31 -9.07
N ASP A 163 -35.86 -13.79 -7.87
CA ASP A 163 -34.58 -13.16 -7.54
C ASP A 163 -33.45 -14.18 -7.42
N ALA A 164 -33.75 -15.38 -6.90
CA ALA A 164 -32.81 -16.48 -6.85
C ALA A 164 -32.38 -16.89 -8.28
N ASN A 165 -33.34 -17.00 -9.20
CA ASN A 165 -33.08 -17.31 -10.60
C ASN A 165 -32.25 -16.21 -11.27
N LYS A 166 -32.66 -14.93 -11.14
CA LYS A 166 -31.89 -13.79 -11.68
C LYS A 166 -30.46 -13.74 -11.15
N SER A 167 -30.29 -13.95 -9.84
CA SER A 167 -28.96 -14.03 -9.24
C SER A 167 -28.16 -15.19 -9.83
N ARG A 168 -28.81 -16.35 -10.04
CA ARG A 168 -28.15 -17.51 -10.64
C ARG A 168 -27.66 -17.22 -12.06
N LEU A 169 -28.44 -16.51 -12.88
CA LEU A 169 -28.02 -16.09 -14.22
C LEU A 169 -26.71 -15.32 -14.17
N VAL A 170 -26.61 -14.32 -13.29
CA VAL A 170 -25.40 -13.50 -13.11
C VAL A 170 -24.23 -14.37 -12.63
N THR A 171 -24.42 -15.19 -11.59
CA THR A 171 -23.35 -16.05 -11.06
C THR A 171 -22.91 -17.21 -11.97
N ASN A 172 -23.58 -17.43 -13.12
CA ASN A 172 -23.13 -18.40 -14.13
C ASN A 172 -22.07 -17.80 -15.07
N ILE A 173 -21.88 -16.47 -15.04
CA ILE A 173 -20.77 -15.83 -15.73
C ILE A 173 -19.53 -15.94 -14.82
N PRO A 174 -18.39 -16.46 -15.33
CA PRO A 174 -17.21 -16.71 -14.51
C PRO A 174 -16.68 -15.42 -13.86
N PHE A 175 -16.26 -15.54 -12.60
CA PHE A 175 -15.77 -14.42 -11.81
C PHE A 175 -14.29 -14.13 -12.07
N VAL A 176 -13.93 -12.85 -12.02
CA VAL A 176 -12.54 -12.34 -12.11
C VAL A 176 -11.57 -13.10 -11.21
N GLY A 177 -12.01 -13.52 -10.02
CA GLY A 177 -11.20 -14.25 -9.05
C GLY A 177 -10.55 -15.52 -9.60
N ASP A 178 -11.19 -16.24 -10.53
CA ASP A 178 -10.60 -17.44 -11.13
C ASP A 178 -9.46 -17.10 -12.10
N TYR A 179 -9.59 -16.00 -12.85
CA TYR A 179 -8.52 -15.54 -13.74
C TYR A 179 -7.30 -15.06 -12.97
N VAL A 180 -7.50 -14.31 -11.88
CA VAL A 180 -6.40 -13.89 -11.00
C VAL A 180 -5.67 -15.10 -10.42
N ARG A 181 -6.40 -16.15 -10.00
CA ARG A 181 -5.79 -17.41 -9.53
C ARG A 181 -4.92 -18.06 -10.60
N ILE A 182 -5.37 -18.09 -11.85
CA ILE A 182 -4.59 -18.64 -12.97
C ILE A 182 -3.30 -17.82 -13.17
N VAL A 183 -3.38 -16.49 -13.19
CA VAL A 183 -2.20 -15.62 -13.32
C VAL A 183 -1.22 -15.84 -12.17
N CYS A 184 -1.71 -15.97 -10.93
CA CYS A 184 -0.88 -16.30 -9.78
C CYS A 184 -0.25 -17.70 -9.90
N ALA A 185 -0.98 -18.70 -10.43
CA ALA A 185 -0.45 -20.04 -10.64
C ALA A 185 0.64 -20.06 -11.72
N LEU A 186 0.45 -19.34 -12.82
CA LEU A 186 1.47 -19.13 -13.85
C LEU A 186 2.70 -18.44 -13.25
N SER A 187 2.47 -17.42 -12.41
CA SER A 187 3.54 -16.73 -11.70
C SER A 187 4.38 -17.71 -10.87
N ASN A 188 3.74 -18.52 -10.04
CA ASN A 188 4.44 -19.52 -9.21
C ASN A 188 5.12 -20.62 -10.03
N LYS A 189 4.55 -21.01 -11.18
CA LYS A 189 5.08 -22.09 -12.01
C LYS A 189 6.29 -21.67 -12.82
N PHE A 190 6.31 -20.43 -13.31
CA PHE A 190 7.26 -19.97 -14.33
C PHE A 190 8.21 -18.88 -13.85
N PHE A 191 7.89 -18.14 -12.78
CA PHE A 191 8.79 -17.12 -12.25
C PHE A 191 9.66 -17.70 -11.13
N PRO A 192 10.94 -17.26 -11.05
CA PRO A 192 11.81 -17.68 -9.96
C PRO A 192 11.30 -17.13 -8.61
N PRO A 193 11.73 -17.73 -7.48
CA PRO A 193 11.42 -17.22 -6.15
C PRO A 193 11.73 -15.73 -6.02
N LEU A 194 10.80 -14.98 -5.41
CA LEU A 194 10.90 -13.52 -5.25
C LEU A 194 11.99 -13.10 -4.26
N SER A 195 12.29 -13.94 -3.26
CA SER A 195 13.45 -13.78 -2.38
C SER A 195 14.45 -14.88 -2.71
N LYS A 196 15.68 -14.48 -3.03
CA LYS A 196 16.82 -15.39 -3.02
C LYS A 196 17.47 -15.27 -1.65
N SER A 197 17.82 -16.40 -1.04
CA SER A 197 18.71 -16.42 0.11
C SER A 197 20.03 -15.75 -0.26
N HIS A 198 20.78 -15.34 0.76
CA HIS A 198 22.21 -15.19 0.60
C HIS A 198 22.86 -16.57 0.31
N SER A 199 24.18 -16.68 0.42
CA SER A 199 24.78 -18.03 0.45
C SER A 199 24.18 -18.84 1.60
N LYS A 200 24.19 -20.17 1.48
CA LYS A 200 23.67 -21.04 2.54
C LYS A 200 24.41 -20.78 3.87
N GLU A 201 25.71 -20.52 3.76
CA GLU A 201 26.62 -20.25 4.87
C GLU A 201 26.29 -18.93 5.58
N GLU A 202 25.94 -17.87 4.84
CA GLU A 202 25.52 -16.58 5.41
C GLU A 202 24.19 -16.71 6.16
N ASP A 203 23.20 -17.39 5.56
CA ASP A 203 21.90 -17.63 6.19
C ASP A 203 22.05 -18.46 7.48
N GLU A 204 22.91 -19.49 7.47
CA GLU A 204 23.21 -20.31 8.65
C GLU A 204 23.92 -19.51 9.75
N ALA A 205 24.85 -18.62 9.38
CA ALA A 205 25.55 -17.75 10.33
C ALA A 205 24.59 -16.75 10.99
N ASP A 206 23.73 -16.10 10.20
CA ASP A 206 22.70 -15.18 10.70
C ASP A 206 21.72 -15.91 11.62
N ALA A 207 21.27 -17.11 11.23
CA ALA A 207 20.38 -17.93 12.05
C ALA A 207 21.05 -18.35 13.38
N ALA A 208 22.30 -18.80 13.36
CA ALA A 208 23.04 -19.17 14.55
C ALA A 208 23.20 -18.00 15.52
N LYS A 209 23.54 -16.80 15.00
CA LYS A 209 23.61 -15.57 15.78
C LYS A 209 22.25 -15.22 16.41
N MET A 210 21.16 -15.25 15.62
CA MET A 210 19.82 -14.95 16.12
C MET A 210 19.38 -15.94 17.19
N LEU A 211 19.67 -17.24 17.04
CA LEU A 211 19.39 -18.28 18.04
C LEU A 211 20.19 -18.08 19.32
N TYR A 212 21.47 -17.74 19.22
CA TYR A 212 22.30 -17.42 20.39
C TYR A 212 21.76 -16.21 21.15
N LEU A 213 21.46 -15.12 20.44
CA LEU A 213 20.89 -13.90 21.02
C LEU A 213 19.54 -14.17 21.67
N SER A 214 18.68 -15.02 21.09
CA SER A 214 17.35 -15.32 21.62
C SER A 214 17.34 -15.91 23.04
N LYS A 215 18.47 -16.47 23.48
CA LYS A 215 18.66 -17.05 24.81
C LYS A 215 19.20 -16.05 25.84
N GLN A 216 19.61 -14.86 25.39
CA GLN A 216 20.19 -13.83 26.24
C GLN A 216 19.09 -13.00 26.93
N VAL A 217 19.47 -12.39 28.04
CA VAL A 217 18.63 -11.46 28.78
C VAL A 217 19.03 -10.03 28.42
N ASN A 218 18.05 -9.13 28.25
CA ASN A 218 18.31 -7.71 28.14
C ASN A 218 18.66 -7.11 29.52
N ASN A 219 19.95 -6.94 29.79
CA ASN A 219 20.42 -6.38 31.07
C ASN A 219 20.10 -4.89 31.20
N LEU A 220 20.10 -4.13 30.10
CA LEU A 220 19.73 -2.72 30.11
C LEU A 220 18.25 -2.53 30.45
N GLN A 221 17.37 -3.43 29.98
CA GLN A 221 15.97 -3.45 30.41
C GLN A 221 15.87 -3.59 31.93
N ARG A 222 16.55 -4.58 32.53
CA ARG A 222 16.55 -4.79 33.99
C ARG A 222 17.04 -3.54 34.71
N LEU A 223 18.18 -2.98 34.29
CA LEU A 223 18.72 -1.75 34.85
C LEU A 223 17.69 -0.59 34.84
N VAL A 224 17.04 -0.37 33.69
CA VAL A 224 16.06 0.71 33.52
C VAL A 224 14.80 0.49 34.35
N GLU A 225 14.31 -0.74 34.42
CA GLU A 225 13.08 -1.11 35.14
C GLU A 225 13.30 -1.14 36.66
N ASP A 226 14.35 -1.82 37.12
CA ASP A 226 14.67 -2.00 38.55
C ASP A 226 14.99 -0.66 39.24
N ASN A 227 15.68 0.24 38.53
CA ASN A 227 15.98 1.58 39.06
C ASN A 227 14.89 2.63 38.73
N GLY A 228 13.84 2.23 38.01
CA GLY A 228 12.73 3.10 37.64
C GLY A 228 13.15 4.31 36.80
N LEU A 229 14.18 4.19 35.96
CA LEU A 229 14.79 5.32 35.23
C LEU A 229 13.82 6.01 34.28
N ASN A 230 12.79 5.29 33.81
CA ASN A 230 11.70 5.85 33.00
C ASN A 230 10.79 6.83 33.76
N ARG A 231 10.71 6.72 35.09
CA ARG A 231 9.82 7.53 35.95
C ARG A 231 10.56 8.64 36.70
N ARG A 232 11.89 8.70 36.58
CA ARG A 232 12.76 9.63 37.32
C ARG A 232 13.41 10.63 36.37
N PRO A 233 12.72 11.70 35.92
CA PRO A 233 13.29 12.68 35.00
C PRO A 233 14.53 13.39 35.57
N THR A 234 14.63 13.49 36.89
CA THR A 234 15.76 14.12 37.60
C THR A 234 17.10 13.39 37.43
N GLN A 235 17.11 12.14 36.96
CA GLN A 235 18.32 11.36 36.67
C GLN A 235 18.92 11.65 35.30
N TRP A 236 18.23 12.47 34.50
CA TRP A 236 18.58 12.77 33.13
C TRP A 236 18.92 14.25 32.99
N GLN A 237 19.91 14.54 32.16
CA GLN A 237 20.33 15.90 31.82
C GLN A 237 20.36 16.08 30.30
N PRO A 238 20.13 17.30 29.77
CA PRO A 238 20.27 17.59 28.36
C PRO A 238 21.68 17.24 27.85
N VAL A 239 21.79 17.09 26.53
CA VAL A 239 23.07 16.86 25.84
C VAL A 239 24.12 17.88 26.29
N PRO A 240 25.27 17.46 26.84
CA PRO A 240 26.42 18.34 27.04
C PRO A 240 26.95 18.84 25.69
N GLU A 241 27.56 20.04 25.63
CA GLU A 241 28.03 20.67 24.38
C GLU A 241 28.86 19.74 23.46
N CYS A 242 29.58 18.76 24.02
CA CYS A 242 30.37 17.75 23.28
C CYS A 242 29.84 16.29 23.38
N GLY A 243 28.75 16.03 24.09
CA GLY A 243 28.35 14.67 24.49
C GLY A 243 27.90 13.76 23.34
N ILE A 244 27.42 14.36 22.24
CA ILE A 244 26.98 13.64 21.04
C ILE A 244 28.18 13.23 20.15
N GLU A 245 29.31 13.94 20.21
CA GLU A 245 30.50 13.66 19.39
C GLU A 245 31.13 12.31 19.75
N ASN A 246 30.99 11.87 21.00
CA ASN A 246 31.53 10.59 21.49
C ASN A 246 30.69 9.36 21.09
N PHE A 247 29.54 9.56 20.43
CA PHE A 247 28.75 8.42 19.93
C PHE A 247 29.43 7.79 18.70
N PRO A 248 29.59 6.46 18.64
CA PRO A 248 30.39 5.80 17.62
C PRO A 248 29.79 5.96 16.21
N THR A 249 30.66 6.25 15.24
CA THR A 249 30.31 6.18 13.82
C THR A 249 30.29 4.72 13.37
N LEU A 250 29.19 4.28 12.75
CA LEU A 250 29.01 2.89 12.31
C LEU A 250 28.76 2.82 10.80
N ASP A 251 29.36 1.84 10.14
CA ASP A 251 29.10 1.53 8.74
C ASP A 251 27.80 0.69 8.54
N GLU A 252 27.42 0.46 7.28
CA GLU A 252 26.21 -0.33 6.94
C GLU A 252 26.28 -1.79 7.39
N GLU A 253 27.47 -2.36 7.49
CA GLU A 253 27.66 -3.73 7.92
C GLU A 253 27.51 -3.86 9.43
N GLN A 254 28.13 -2.97 10.20
CA GLN A 254 27.95 -2.87 11.64
C GLN A 254 26.48 -2.63 11.99
N LEU A 255 25.81 -1.72 11.30
CA LEU A 255 24.38 -1.46 11.48
C LEU A 255 23.53 -2.69 11.16
N ARG A 256 23.75 -3.34 10.01
CA ARG A 256 23.04 -4.57 9.61
C ARG A 256 23.25 -5.69 10.63
N ASN A 257 24.47 -5.82 11.14
CA ASN A 257 24.84 -6.79 12.15
C ASN A 257 24.11 -6.52 13.48
N LEU A 258 24.02 -5.27 13.91
CA LEU A 258 23.27 -4.90 15.12
C LEU A 258 21.76 -5.14 14.96
N THR A 259 21.19 -4.87 13.79
CA THR A 259 19.74 -5.02 13.57
C THR A 259 19.30 -6.43 13.21
N CYS A 260 20.23 -7.38 13.03
CA CYS A 260 19.99 -8.71 12.46
C CYS A 260 19.23 -8.62 11.12
N GLY A 261 19.75 -7.78 10.22
CA GLY A 261 19.22 -7.62 8.86
C GLY A 261 18.69 -6.21 8.57
N THR A 262 18.39 -5.97 7.29
CA THR A 262 18.13 -4.61 6.77
C THR A 262 16.73 -4.08 7.06
N TYR A 263 15.80 -4.94 7.49
CA TYR A 263 14.39 -4.58 7.58
C TYR A 263 14.13 -3.40 8.52
N GLN A 264 14.77 -3.37 9.70
CA GLN A 264 14.58 -2.26 10.64
C GLN A 264 15.28 -0.98 10.17
N LEU A 265 16.46 -1.11 9.55
CA LEU A 265 17.21 0.01 8.99
C LEU A 265 16.46 0.72 7.87
N LYS A 266 15.72 -0.02 7.03
CA LYS A 266 14.87 0.54 5.98
C LYS A 266 13.85 1.55 6.53
N LEU A 267 13.42 1.38 7.78
CA LEU A 267 12.45 2.28 8.44
C LEU A 267 13.10 3.48 9.13
N SER A 268 14.42 3.47 9.34
CA SER A 268 15.13 4.48 10.14
C SER A 268 14.91 5.88 9.60
N ARG A 269 15.15 6.09 8.31
CA ARG A 269 14.97 7.39 7.63
C ARG A 269 13.59 7.99 7.85
N SER A 270 12.55 7.16 7.77
CA SER A 270 11.15 7.58 7.96
C SER A 270 10.86 8.00 9.39
N TYR A 271 11.38 7.27 10.37
CA TYR A 271 11.28 7.67 11.78
C TYR A 271 12.02 8.98 12.05
N ILE A 272 13.20 9.17 11.44
CA ILE A 272 13.97 10.41 11.64
C ILE A 272 13.22 11.61 11.03
N GLN A 273 12.76 11.47 9.79
CA GLN A 273 12.03 12.54 9.12
C GLN A 273 10.72 12.91 9.82
N GLU A 274 9.89 11.94 10.19
CA GLU A 274 8.56 12.23 10.76
C GLU A 274 8.60 12.64 12.23
N HIS A 275 9.65 12.28 12.97
CA HIS A 275 9.63 12.35 14.44
C HIS A 275 10.88 12.97 15.08
N ILE A 276 11.89 13.37 14.29
CA ILE A 276 13.15 13.93 14.77
C ILE A 276 13.54 15.25 14.09
N ASP A 277 12.94 15.63 12.95
CA ASP A 277 13.05 17.00 12.42
C ASP A 277 12.29 17.97 13.37
N GLY A 278 13.04 18.61 14.27
CA GLY A 278 12.54 19.57 15.27
C GLY A 278 13.11 19.41 16.68
N ASP A 279 14.43 19.25 16.79
CA ASP A 279 15.19 18.94 18.02
C ASP A 279 14.84 17.58 18.63
N CYS A 280 15.67 16.57 18.33
CA CYS A 280 15.62 15.29 19.03
C CYS A 280 16.00 15.53 20.50
N ASP A 281 15.01 15.44 21.39
CA ASP A 281 15.31 15.48 22.82
C ASP A 281 16.12 14.22 23.22
N ILE A 282 17.44 14.37 23.21
CA ILE A 282 18.40 13.38 23.70
C ILE A 282 18.80 13.81 25.11
N TRP A 283 18.78 12.86 26.04
CA TRP A 283 19.22 13.09 27.41
C TRP A 283 20.26 12.08 27.82
N PHE A 284 21.26 12.51 28.58
CA PHE A 284 22.27 11.65 29.18
C PHE A 284 21.94 11.35 30.64
N HIS A 285 22.32 10.19 31.13
CA HIS A 285 22.26 9.88 32.54
C HIS A 285 23.31 10.70 33.30
N LYS A 286 22.95 11.24 34.48
CA LYS A 286 23.84 12.14 35.24
C LYS A 286 25.13 11.48 35.70
N ASP A 287 25.03 10.23 36.12
CA ASP A 287 26.18 9.47 36.66
C ASP A 287 26.80 8.53 35.62
N ASN A 288 26.30 8.52 34.38
CA ASN A 288 26.79 7.65 33.31
C ASN A 288 26.63 8.37 31.96
N ASP A 289 27.71 8.99 31.49
CA ASP A 289 27.76 9.69 30.19
C ASP A 289 27.72 8.74 28.98
N ARG A 290 27.75 7.43 29.21
CA ARG A 290 27.61 6.37 28.20
C ARG A 290 26.19 5.82 28.10
N LEU A 291 25.26 6.32 28.90
CA LEU A 291 23.84 5.97 28.86
C LEU A 291 23.00 7.16 28.42
N LEU A 292 22.38 7.04 27.25
CA LEU A 292 21.46 8.04 26.72
C LEU A 292 20.02 7.54 26.67
N ARG A 293 19.08 8.48 26.66
CA ARG A 293 17.64 8.28 26.51
C ARG A 293 17.07 9.22 25.47
N VAL A 294 16.17 8.71 24.65
CA VAL A 294 15.46 9.47 23.61
C VAL A 294 13.96 9.18 23.70
N LYS A 295 13.13 10.21 23.49
CA LYS A 295 11.69 10.04 23.28
C LYS A 295 11.40 9.93 21.79
N ILE A 296 10.54 8.99 21.42
CA ILE A 296 10.15 8.79 20.03
C ILE A 296 8.65 8.53 19.91
N GLN A 297 8.02 9.17 18.93
CA GLN A 297 6.59 9.06 18.66
C GLN A 297 6.25 7.71 18.01
N SER A 298 5.09 7.16 18.36
CA SER A 298 4.57 5.97 17.67
C SER A 298 4.09 6.31 16.26
N ARG A 299 4.56 5.56 15.25
CA ARG A 299 4.04 5.64 13.87
C ARG A 299 2.56 5.27 13.70
N HIS A 300 1.96 4.63 14.70
CA HIS A 300 0.59 4.12 14.66
C HIS A 300 -0.43 5.08 15.28
N THR A 301 0.02 5.97 16.19
CA THR A 301 -0.86 6.94 16.86
C THR A 301 -0.05 8.13 17.38
N SER A 302 -0.61 9.34 17.27
CA SER A 302 -0.04 10.57 17.82
C SER A 302 -0.11 10.63 19.35
N SER A 303 -0.97 9.85 20.00
CA SER A 303 -1.14 9.90 21.46
C SER A 303 -0.11 9.10 22.26
N LYS A 304 0.79 8.35 21.60
CA LYS A 304 1.69 7.41 22.27
C LYS A 304 3.15 7.62 21.90
N GLN A 305 3.98 7.85 22.91
CA GLN A 305 5.43 7.92 22.79
C GLN A 305 6.08 6.73 23.47
N TYR A 306 7.28 6.40 23.01
CA TYR A 306 8.15 5.39 23.60
C TYR A 306 9.45 6.04 24.08
N LEU A 307 10.04 5.46 25.12
CA LEU A 307 11.37 5.81 25.59
C LEU A 307 12.34 4.78 25.03
N VAL A 308 13.42 5.26 24.44
CA VAL A 308 14.55 4.48 23.95
C VAL A 308 15.73 4.79 24.86
N CYS A 309 16.39 3.75 25.40
CA CYS A 309 17.64 3.86 26.14
C CYS A 309 18.74 3.13 25.37
N ILE A 310 19.91 3.74 25.25
CA ILE A 310 21.07 3.17 24.54
C ILE A 310 22.29 3.37 25.41
N GLU A 311 23.04 2.29 25.60
CA GLU A 311 24.35 2.27 26.22
C GLU A 311 25.41 2.08 25.12
N PHE A 312 26.48 2.87 25.15
CA PHE A 312 27.50 2.89 24.10
C PHE A 312 28.90 3.20 24.66
N SER A 313 29.92 2.76 23.93
CA SER A 313 31.32 3.11 24.16
C SER A 313 31.85 3.96 23.00
N ASP A 314 33.12 4.35 23.06
CA ASP A 314 33.75 5.14 21.99
C ASP A 314 33.70 4.45 20.61
N CYS A 315 33.59 3.11 20.58
CA CYS A 315 33.69 2.33 19.34
C CYS A 315 32.46 1.45 19.05
N SER A 316 31.51 1.32 19.98
CA SER A 316 30.39 0.38 19.84
C SER A 316 29.12 0.84 20.53
N VAL A 317 27.99 0.33 20.03
CA VAL A 317 26.72 0.36 20.78
C VAL A 317 26.60 -0.96 21.54
N ASP A 318 26.53 -0.89 22.86
CA ASP A 318 26.73 -2.02 23.75
C ASP A 318 25.41 -2.64 24.21
N ALA A 319 24.40 -1.81 24.48
CA ALA A 319 23.07 -2.28 24.85
C ALA A 319 21.96 -1.31 24.45
N TRP A 320 20.74 -1.84 24.31
CA TRP A 320 19.56 -1.05 23.98
C TRP A 320 18.29 -1.58 24.61
N TYR A 321 17.37 -0.68 24.91
CA TYR A 321 16.04 -1.00 25.39
C TYR A 321 15.02 0.05 24.91
N CYS A 322 13.82 -0.40 24.57
CA CYS A 322 12.72 0.51 24.25
C CYS A 322 11.44 0.07 24.95
N THR A 323 10.63 1.03 25.41
CA THR A 323 9.35 0.75 26.09
C THR A 323 8.22 0.31 25.12
N CYS A 324 8.53 0.12 23.83
CA CYS A 324 7.56 -0.43 22.88
C CYS A 324 7.39 -1.95 23.04
N ARG A 325 6.31 -2.50 22.46
CA ARG A 325 5.95 -3.93 22.58
C ARG A 325 7.11 -4.89 22.23
N ALA A 326 7.98 -4.50 21.30
CA ALA A 326 9.11 -5.32 20.84
C ALA A 326 10.48 -4.82 21.32
N GLY A 327 10.51 -3.82 22.22
CA GLY A 327 11.73 -3.08 22.54
C GLY A 327 12.67 -3.76 23.54
N ALA A 328 12.24 -4.83 24.19
CA ALA A 328 13.06 -5.67 25.06
C ALA A 328 13.92 -6.69 24.30
N ARG A 329 13.69 -6.89 23.00
CA ARG A 329 14.37 -7.95 22.24
C ARG A 329 15.88 -7.73 22.18
N VAL A 330 16.59 -8.84 22.29
CA VAL A 330 18.04 -8.96 22.11
C VAL A 330 18.40 -9.51 20.72
N VAL A 331 17.45 -10.16 20.03
CA VAL A 331 17.60 -10.54 18.62
C VAL A 331 17.32 -9.30 17.76
N GLY A 332 18.40 -8.62 17.39
CA GLY A 332 18.32 -7.30 16.78
C GLY A 332 17.67 -6.27 17.71
N MET A 333 16.92 -5.33 17.15
CA MET A 333 16.37 -4.19 17.90
C MET A 333 15.12 -3.62 17.23
N CYS A 334 14.16 -3.07 17.97
CA CYS A 334 12.95 -2.51 17.34
C CYS A 334 13.25 -1.34 16.39
N SER A 335 12.31 -0.97 15.51
CA SER A 335 12.48 0.13 14.55
C SER A 335 12.84 1.46 15.20
N HIS A 336 12.39 1.70 16.44
CA HIS A 336 12.71 2.92 17.16
C HIS A 336 14.20 2.99 17.51
N ILE A 337 14.74 1.91 18.07
CA ILE A 337 16.16 1.82 18.45
C ILE A 337 17.03 1.89 17.18
N ALA A 338 16.65 1.15 16.13
CA ALA A 338 17.36 1.17 14.85
C ALA A 338 17.39 2.57 14.22
N ALA A 339 16.31 3.34 14.34
CA ALA A 339 16.26 4.72 13.87
C ALA A 339 17.25 5.60 14.64
N ILE A 340 17.21 5.58 15.98
CA ILE A 340 18.09 6.39 16.81
C ILE A 340 19.56 6.04 16.59
N ILE A 341 19.92 4.76 16.61
CA ILE A 341 21.31 4.32 16.36
C ILE A 341 21.75 4.77 14.97
N TRP A 342 20.94 4.50 13.93
CA TRP A 342 21.28 4.90 12.56
C TRP A 342 21.48 6.41 12.43
N TYR A 343 20.64 7.22 13.06
CA TYR A 343 20.78 8.69 13.03
C TYR A 343 22.05 9.15 13.73
N LEU A 344 22.29 8.68 14.96
CA LEU A 344 23.43 9.09 15.76
C LEU A 344 24.76 8.59 15.19
N SER A 345 24.81 7.37 14.64
CA SER A 345 26.05 6.79 14.13
C SER A 345 26.37 7.17 12.69
N LYS A 346 25.38 7.64 11.92
CA LYS A 346 25.51 7.82 10.47
C LYS A 346 24.68 8.98 9.93
N GLY A 347 23.36 8.94 10.10
CA GLY A 347 22.42 9.87 9.45
C GLY A 347 22.72 11.35 9.71
N ARG A 348 23.12 11.72 10.94
CA ARG A 348 23.46 13.11 11.30
C ARG A 348 24.68 13.67 10.57
N HIS A 349 25.57 12.79 10.08
CA HIS A 349 26.80 13.16 9.37
C HIS A 349 26.60 13.31 7.86
N GLU A 350 25.52 12.76 7.30
CA GLU A 350 25.31 12.68 5.85
C GLU A 350 24.68 13.93 5.23
N GLY A 351 24.19 14.89 6.02
CA GLY A 351 23.65 16.19 5.56
C GLY A 351 22.56 16.08 4.47
N GLY A 352 21.27 16.18 4.84
CA GLY A 352 20.19 16.27 3.85
C GLY A 352 18.83 15.80 4.37
N LYS A 353 17.77 16.04 3.59
CA LYS A 353 16.44 15.48 3.86
C LYS A 353 16.48 13.97 3.63
N TYR A 354 16.06 13.19 4.62
CA TYR A 354 15.99 11.73 4.56
C TYR A 354 14.77 11.26 3.74
N GLY A 355 14.72 11.62 2.45
CA GLY A 355 13.57 11.39 1.59
C GLY A 355 13.12 9.92 1.57
N VAL A 356 11.88 9.69 2.00
CA VAL A 356 11.22 8.40 1.86
C VAL A 356 10.42 8.42 0.56
N ARG A 357 10.63 7.43 -0.31
CA ARG A 357 9.86 7.31 -1.55
C ARG A 357 8.37 7.19 -1.24
N ASP A 358 7.57 8.12 -1.76
CA ASP A 358 6.12 8.09 -1.61
C ASP A 358 5.48 7.26 -2.72
N TRP A 359 5.26 5.99 -2.44
CA TRP A 359 4.51 5.12 -3.34
C TRP A 359 3.04 5.54 -3.50
N GLY A 360 2.52 6.40 -2.61
CA GLY A 360 1.16 6.92 -2.71
C GLY A 360 0.95 7.78 -3.95
N GLU A 361 2.00 8.36 -4.53
CA GLU A 361 1.91 9.11 -5.80
C GLU A 361 1.55 8.22 -7.00
N HIS A 362 1.74 6.91 -6.89
CA HIS A 362 1.46 5.93 -7.95
C HIS A 362 0.21 5.09 -7.66
N VAL A 363 -0.57 5.45 -6.65
CA VAL A 363 -1.80 4.74 -6.26
C VAL A 363 -2.93 5.76 -6.26
N LEU A 364 -3.99 5.43 -6.98
CA LEU A 364 -5.14 6.31 -7.12
C LEU A 364 -5.99 6.35 -5.84
N ASP A 365 -6.70 7.46 -5.67
CA ASP A 365 -7.73 7.63 -4.66
C ASP A 365 -9.05 7.94 -5.36
N ALA A 366 -10.04 7.08 -5.18
CA ALA A 366 -11.35 7.22 -5.82
C ALA A 366 -12.07 8.52 -5.42
N ALA A 367 -11.66 9.16 -4.32
CA ALA A 367 -12.18 10.47 -3.91
C ALA A 367 -11.62 11.64 -4.74
N ASP A 368 -10.51 11.46 -5.46
CA ASP A 368 -9.84 12.51 -6.23
C ASP A 368 -10.45 12.63 -7.63
N ILE A 369 -11.72 13.04 -7.71
CA ILE A 369 -12.41 13.29 -8.97
C ILE A 369 -12.24 14.78 -9.32
N PRO A 370 -11.65 15.12 -10.48
CA PRO A 370 -11.54 16.50 -10.93
C PRO A 370 -12.94 17.14 -11.06
N PRO A 371 -13.09 18.44 -10.77
CA PRO A 371 -14.35 19.13 -11.06
C PRO A 371 -14.68 18.99 -12.55
N PRO A 372 -15.98 18.90 -12.91
CA PRO A 372 -16.39 18.88 -14.30
C PRO A 372 -15.80 20.10 -15.02
N VAL A 373 -15.16 19.87 -16.16
CA VAL A 373 -14.72 20.96 -17.03
C VAL A 373 -15.98 21.51 -17.66
N ASP A 374 -16.42 22.69 -17.22
CA ASP A 374 -17.49 23.42 -17.92
C ASP A 374 -16.95 23.78 -19.32
N GLU A 375 -17.42 23.09 -20.35
CA GLU A 375 -17.21 23.50 -21.75
C GLU A 375 -18.14 24.65 -22.18
N SER A 376 -18.62 25.45 -21.22
CA SER A 376 -19.36 26.68 -21.48
C SER A 376 -18.54 27.89 -21.06
N ASP A 377 -17.63 28.32 -21.94
CA ASP A 377 -17.32 29.74 -22.23
C ASP A 377 -16.01 29.82 -23.02
N SER A 378 -16.08 29.56 -24.32
CA SER A 378 -15.08 30.06 -25.27
C SER A 378 -15.69 30.52 -26.59
N ASP A 379 -16.89 31.11 -26.53
CA ASP A 379 -17.36 32.06 -27.55
C ASP A 379 -17.10 33.49 -27.06
N ALA A 380 -15.84 33.90 -27.12
CA ALA A 380 -15.48 35.30 -27.13
C ALA A 380 -14.44 35.52 -28.21
N SER A 381 -14.94 35.88 -29.39
CA SER A 381 -14.17 36.48 -30.47
C SER A 381 -13.33 37.64 -29.96
N SER A 382 -12.01 37.53 -30.08
CA SER A 382 -11.15 38.70 -30.22
C SER A 382 -10.25 38.47 -31.43
N CYS A 383 -10.66 39.05 -32.56
CA CYS A 383 -9.77 39.39 -33.63
C CYS A 383 -8.68 40.33 -33.07
N ASP A 384 -7.46 39.85 -32.94
CA ASP A 384 -6.31 40.74 -32.91
C ASP A 384 -5.24 40.22 -33.86
N SER A 385 -5.06 41.02 -34.90
CA SER A 385 -4.05 40.95 -35.94
C SER A 385 -2.63 40.88 -35.36
N VAL A 386 -1.86 39.91 -35.87
CA VAL A 386 -0.42 39.81 -35.71
C VAL A 386 0.26 40.92 -36.54
N PRO A 387 1.19 41.72 -36.01
CA PRO A 387 2.23 42.32 -36.81
C PRO A 387 3.42 41.36 -36.90
N GLU A 388 3.86 41.11 -38.12
CA GLU A 388 5.11 40.45 -38.48
C GLU A 388 6.31 41.17 -37.85
N GLU A 389 7.19 40.41 -37.18
CA GLU A 389 8.65 40.43 -37.38
C GLU A 389 9.31 39.17 -36.78
#